data_AF-A0A450TWI4-F1
#
_entry.id   AF-A0A450TWI4-F1
#
_cell.length_a   1.000
_cell.length_b   1.000
_cell.length_c   1.000
_cell.angle_alpha   90.00
_cell.angle_beta   90.00
_cell.angle_gamma   90.00
#
_symmetry.space_group_name_H-M   'P 1'
#
loop_
_entity.id
_entity.type
_entity.pdbx_description
1 polymer ?
#
loop_
_entity_poly.entity_id
_entity_poly.type
_entity_poly.pdbx_seq_one_letter_code
_entity_poly.pdbx_strand_id
1 'polypeptide(L)' 'MKIDYTDRSREDVEMAFKWYEMQRRGLGSEFLDCVETALGNIVDFPEMYRMAYSHFRVCVIRRFPFSIFYYDRR' A
#
# COMPACT_ATOMS: atom_id res chain seq x y z
N MET A 1 -14.23 7.72 3.79
CA MET A 1 -13.42 7.15 4.89
C MET A 1 -12.08 7.89 4.91
N LYS A 2 -11.49 8.13 6.08
CA LYS A 2 -10.20 8.83 6.18
C LYS A 2 -9.10 7.79 6.43
N ILE A 3 -8.01 7.86 5.65
CA ILE A 3 -6.81 7.04 5.89
C ILE A 3 -5.82 7.88 6.68
N ASP A 4 -5.31 7.34 7.78
CA ASP A 4 -4.16 7.88 8.49
C ASP A 4 -2.96 6.96 8.26
N TYR A 5 -1.82 7.55 7.89
CA TYR A 5 -0.58 6.83 7.57
C TYR A 5 0.42 6.99 8.71
N THR A 6 1.16 5.92 9.01
CA THR A 6 2.33 6.02 9.89
C THR A 6 3.49 6.65 9.14
N ASP A 7 4.42 7.29 9.85
CA ASP A 7 5.61 7.88 9.23
C ASP A 7 6.42 6.83 8.46
N ARG A 8 6.58 5.63 9.04
CA ARG A 8 7.24 4.49 8.40
C ARG A 8 6.60 4.12 7.06
N SER A 9 5.27 4.05 6.99
CA SER A 9 4.59 3.72 5.73
C SER A 9 4.78 4.79 4.65
N ARG A 10 4.93 6.06 5.04
CA ARG A 10 5.23 7.15 4.10
C ARG A 10 6.65 7.02 3.57
N GLU A 11 7.61 6.77 4.46
CA GLU A 11 9.01 6.54 4.11
C GLU A 11 9.18 5.32 3.19
N ASP A 12 8.48 4.21 3.47
CA ASP A 12 8.49 3.00 2.64
C ASP A 12 8.06 3.30 1.20
N VAL A 13 6.96 4.03 1.03
CA VAL A 13 6.44 4.41 -0.29
C VAL A 13 7.39 5.37 -1.01
N GLU A 14 7.93 6.36 -0.30
CA GLU A 14 8.85 7.34 -0.89
C GLU A 14 10.17 6.68 -1.34
N MET A 15 10.74 5.80 -0.51
CA MET A 15 11.94 5.04 -0.85
C MET A 15 11.70 4.11 -2.04
N ALA A 16 10.59 3.38 -2.03
CA ALA A 16 10.22 2.48 -3.13
C ALA A 16 10.02 3.24 -4.44
N PHE A 17 9.28 4.36 -4.41
CA PHE A 17 9.08 5.21 -5.58
C PHE A 17 10.42 5.65 -6.18
N LYS A 18 11.29 6.24 -5.35
CA LYS A 18 12.62 6.72 -5.80
C LYS A 18 13.44 5.58 -6.38
N TRP A 19 13.45 4.41 -5.72
CA TRP A 19 14.18 3.25 -6.19
C TRP A 19 13.70 2.77 -7.55
N TYR A 20 12.39 2.58 -7.72
CA TYR A 20 11.79 2.12 -8.98
C TYR A 20 11.99 3.12 -10.12
N GLU A 21 11.81 4.41 -9.86
CA GLU A 21 11.99 5.47 -10.86
C GLU A 21 13.44 5.53 -11.37
N MET A 22 14.42 5.27 -10.49
CA MET A 22 15.83 5.15 -10.88
C MET A 22 16.10 3.92 -11.76
N GLN A 23 15.37 2.81 -11.58
CA GLN A 23 15.55 1.63 -12.44
C GLN A 23 15.03 1.85 -13.86
N ARG A 24 13.88 2.51 -13.96
CA ARG A 24 13.24 2.83 -15.24
C ARG A 24 12.31 4.02 -15.05
N ARG A 25 12.49 5.04 -15.88
CA ARG A 25 11.57 6.19 -15.92
C ARG A 25 10.11 5.73 -16.03
N GLY A 26 9.27 6.22 -15.15
CA GLY A 26 7.85 5.89 -15.03
C GLY A 26 7.53 4.67 -14.15
N LEU A 27 8.51 3.84 -13.77
CA LEU A 27 8.25 2.66 -12.93
C LEU A 27 7.87 3.03 -11.50
N GLY A 28 8.37 4.17 -10.98
CA GLY A 28 7.91 4.69 -9.69
C GLY A 28 6.46 5.13 -9.75
N SER A 29 6.05 5.76 -10.86
CA SER A 29 4.65 6.17 -11.06
C SER A 29 3.71 4.97 -11.14
N GLU A 30 4.10 3.94 -11.89
CA GLU A 30 3.34 2.69 -11.96
C GLU A 30 3.22 1.97 -10.61
N PHE A 31 4.23 2.10 -9.75
CA PHE A 31 4.17 1.63 -8.37
C PHE A 31 3.13 2.39 -7.56
N LEU A 32 3.10 3.72 -7.65
CA LEU A 32 2.08 4.54 -6.96
C LEU A 32 0.67 4.23 -7.46
N ASP A 33 0.46 4.05 -8.76
CA ASP A 33 -0.85 3.66 -9.31
C ASP A 33 -1.36 2.34 -8.69
N CYS A 34 -0.44 1.39 -8.50
CA CYS A 34 -0.76 0.11 -7.85
C CYS A 34 -1.08 0.28 -6.35
N VAL A 35 -0.37 1.17 -5.65
CA VAL A 35 -0.63 1.50 -4.25
C VAL A 35 -1.99 2.18 -4.11
N GLU A 36 -2.28 3.20 -4.92
CA GLU A 36 -3.56 3.94 -4.91
C GLU A 36 -4.75 3.02 -5.20
N THR A 37 -4.61 2.13 -6.20
CA THR A 37 -5.64 1.12 -6.50
C THR A 37 -5.90 0.20 -5.30
N ALA A 38 -4.85 -0.23 -4.61
CA ALA A 38 -4.98 -1.06 -3.41
C ALA A 38 -5.64 -0.30 -2.25
N LEU A 39 -5.29 0.98 -2.04
CA LEU A 39 -5.90 1.82 -1.02
C LEU A 39 -7.38 2.08 -1.30
N GLY A 40 -7.77 2.31 -2.57
CA GLY A 40 -9.17 2.42 -2.98
C GLY A 40 -9.99 1.19 -2.58
N ASN A 41 -9.49 -0.02 -2.90
CA ASN A 41 -10.14 -1.27 -2.51
C ASN A 41 -10.25 -1.42 -0.98
N ILE A 42 -9.24 -1.00 -0.22
CA ILE A 42 -9.26 -1.04 1.25
C ILE A 42 -10.31 -0.07 1.81
N VAL A 43 -10.47 1.11 1.22
CA VAL A 43 -11.47 2.10 1.64
C VAL A 43 -12.89 1.62 1.35
N ASP A 44 -13.11 1.07 0.16
CA ASP A 44 -14.43 0.60 -0.26
C ASP A 44 -14.83 -0.70 0.47
N PHE A 45 -13.86 -1.57 0.73
CA PHE A 45 -14.07 -2.89 1.34
C PHE A 45 -13.02 -3.20 2.42
N PRO A 46 -13.05 -2.54 3.59
CA PRO A 46 -12.02 -2.67 4.63
C PRO A 46 -11.91 -4.07 5.23
N GLU A 47 -12.93 -4.92 5.07
CA GLU A 47 -12.94 -6.30 5.56
C GLU A 47 -12.59 -7.34 4.49
N MET A 48 -12.36 -6.91 3.23
CA MET A 48 -12.11 -7.79 2.08
C MET A 48 -10.88 -8.67 2.25
N TYR A 49 -9.84 -8.14 2.88
CA TYR A 49 -8.57 -8.84 3.03
C TYR A 49 -8.51 -9.57 4.37
N ARG A 50 -7.98 -10.80 4.36
CA ARG A 50 -7.81 -11.61 5.58
C ARG A 50 -6.89 -10.93 6.60
N MET A 51 -7.17 -11.14 7.88
CA MET A 51 -6.20 -10.87 8.94
C MET A 51 -5.03 -11.85 8.78
N ALA A 52 -3.81 -11.31 8.74
CA ALA A 52 -2.60 -12.11 8.56
C ALA A 52 -1.64 -11.99 9.75
N TYR A 53 -1.68 -10.87 10.50
CA TYR A 53 -0.84 -10.65 11.66
C TYR A 53 -1.58 -9.85 12.74
N SER A 54 -1.84 -10.46 13.89
CA SER A 54 -2.59 -9.80 14.99
C SER A 54 -3.90 -9.18 14.48
N HIS A 55 -4.11 -7.88 14.67
CA HIS A 55 -5.27 -7.12 14.19
C HIS A 55 -5.09 -6.53 12.78
N PHE A 56 -3.98 -6.81 12.11
CA PHE A 56 -3.69 -6.28 10.79
C PHE A 56 -4.18 -7.19 9.67
N ARG A 57 -4.84 -6.56 8.71
CA ARG A 57 -5.17 -7.11 7.39
C ARG A 57 -4.05 -6.77 6.42
N VAL A 58 -3.87 -7.63 5.42
CA VAL A 58 -2.78 -7.50 4.44
C VAL A 58 -3.32 -7.51 3.03
N CYS A 59 -3.06 -6.42 2.30
CA CYS A 59 -3.31 -6.32 0.87
C CYS A 59 -1.99 -6.45 0.10
N VAL A 60 -1.86 -7.53 -0.68
CA VAL A 60 -0.68 -7.76 -1.52
C VAL A 60 -0.81 -6.95 -2.81
N ILE A 61 0.23 -6.19 -3.15
CA ILE A 61 0.34 -5.52 -4.44
C ILE A 61 0.88 -6.54 -5.45
N ARG A 62 0.11 -6.90 -6.48
CA ARG A 62 0.50 -8.04 -7.35
C ARG A 62 1.73 -7.76 -8.22
N ARG A 63 1.89 -6.52 -8.69
CA ARG A 63 2.92 -6.13 -9.65
C ARG A 63 4.28 -5.86 -8.98
N PHE A 64 4.28 -5.55 -7.69
CA PHE A 64 5.46 -5.15 -6.95
C PHE A 64 5.56 -6.00 -5.68
N PRO A 65 6.76 -6.34 -5.19
CA PRO A 65 6.96 -7.16 -3.99
C PRO A 65 6.64 -6.39 -2.69
N PHE A 66 5.46 -5.80 -2.60
CA PHE A 66 4.99 -4.97 -1.50
C PHE A 66 3.64 -5.46 -0.99
N SER A 67 3.39 -5.22 0.29
CA SER A 67 2.12 -5.49 0.93
C SER A 67 1.74 -4.33 1.83
N ILE A 68 0.48 -3.91 1.77
CA ILE A 68 -0.08 -2.87 2.64
C ILE A 68 -0.65 -3.55 3.87
N PHE A 69 -0.06 -3.24 5.03
CA PHE A 69 -0.58 -3.63 6.33
C PHE A 69 -1.49 -2.51 6.85
N TYR A 70 -2.71 -2.85 7.20
CA TYR A 70 -3.68 -1.89 7.72
C TYR A 70 -4.60 -2.54 8.75
N TYR A 71 -5.27 -1.72 9.54
CA TYR A 71 -6.31 -2.14 10.47
C TYR A 71 -7.41 -1.08 10.47
N ASP A 72 -8.65 -1.51 10.72
CA ASP A 72 -9.77 -0.60 10.90
C ASP A 72 -9.86 -0.19 12.38
N ARG A 73 -10.18 1.08 12.64
CA ARG A 73 -10.30 1.67 14.00
C ARG A 73 -11.76 1.81 14.46
N ARG A 74 -12.66 1.00 13.91
CA ARG A 74 -14.06 0.97 14.36
C ARG A 74 -14.19 0.57 15.83
#